data_AF-A0A2H6KCR4-F1
#
_entry.id   AF-A0A2H6KCR4-F1
#
_cell.length_a   1.000
_cell.length_b   1.000
_cell.length_c   1.000
_cell.angle_alpha   90.00
_cell.angle_beta   90.00
_cell.angle_gamma   90.00
#
_symmetry.space_group_name_H-M   'P 1'
#
loop_
_entity.id
_entity.type
_entity.pdbx_description
1 polymer ?
#
loop_
_entity_poly.entity_id
_entity_poly.type
_entity_poly.pdbx_seq_one_letter_code
_entity_poly.pdbx_strand_id
1 'polypeptide(L)'
;MKAFSAIFACLAAALAVSAESVSDLHVETDASSVIQLTDSNFEKLTQATTGSTTGAFSSGNRSHTAGPWFVKFYAPWCSHCRHMAPAWERLARELKGVVNVADLDATRSPNVAKRFGIKGYPTLIFIDKGRMYVYKGGERTTERLAAFATSEYQKTISTAVPAPLTYLGVLVDFMITGVQEAQRIYDVAFRGFFVVSSFSLLLGLVIGMICCVILLSKPATPATVGKPTKISARKQD
;
A
#
# COMPACT_ATOMS: atom_id res chain seq x y z
N MET A 1 75.35 -13.39 -8.87
CA MET A 1 74.71 -13.77 -7.59
C MET A 1 73.25 -13.38 -7.66
N LYS A 2 72.42 -14.26 -8.24
CA LYS A 2 71.46 -15.11 -7.51
C LYS A 2 70.28 -14.37 -6.81
N ALA A 3 70.30 -13.04 -6.73
CA ALA A 3 69.26 -12.26 -6.04
C ALA A 3 68.12 -11.76 -6.96
N PHE A 4 68.35 -11.54 -8.25
CA PHE A 4 67.30 -11.04 -9.17
C PHE A 4 66.35 -12.12 -9.71
N SER A 5 66.78 -13.38 -9.72
CA SER A 5 65.93 -14.52 -10.13
C SER A 5 64.91 -14.91 -9.05
N ALA A 6 65.20 -14.64 -7.78
CA ALA A 6 64.31 -14.96 -6.66
C ALA A 6 63.14 -13.96 -6.56
N ILE A 7 63.33 -12.71 -7.00
CA ILE A 7 62.28 -11.68 -6.98
C ILE A 7 61.22 -11.97 -8.07
N PHE A 8 61.63 -12.45 -9.25
CA PHE A 8 60.70 -12.82 -10.32
C PHE A 8 59.91 -14.11 -10.00
N ALA A 9 60.50 -15.05 -9.25
CA ALA A 9 59.80 -16.26 -8.79
C ALA A 9 58.77 -15.96 -7.68
N CYS A 10 59.06 -15.02 -6.78
CA CYS A 10 58.09 -14.57 -5.76
C CYS A 10 56.92 -13.78 -6.37
N LEU A 11 57.15 -12.99 -7.42
CA LEU A 11 56.09 -12.25 -8.11
C LEU A 11 55.17 -13.18 -8.92
N ALA A 12 55.71 -14.26 -9.48
CA ALA A 12 54.92 -15.30 -10.16
C ALA A 12 54.09 -16.14 -9.17
N ALA A 13 54.62 -16.45 -7.98
CA ALA A 13 53.88 -17.17 -6.94
C ALA A 13 52.78 -16.30 -6.28
N ALA A 14 53.00 -14.99 -6.15
CA ALA A 14 52.00 -14.06 -5.64
C ALA A 14 50.83 -13.81 -6.61
N LEU A 15 51.03 -14.01 -7.92
CA LEU A 15 49.99 -13.90 -8.94
C LEU A 15 49.30 -15.25 -9.24
N ALA A 16 49.81 -16.37 -8.75
CA ALA A 16 49.15 -17.67 -8.80
C ALA A 16 48.22 -17.93 -7.61
N VAL A 17 48.35 -17.18 -6.51
CA VAL A 17 47.45 -17.22 -5.32
C VAL A 17 46.41 -16.10 -5.40
N SER A 18 45.76 -15.95 -6.55
CA SER A 18 44.54 -15.12 -6.69
C SER A 18 43.61 -15.56 -7.81
N ALA A 19 43.91 -16.66 -8.51
CA ALA A 19 43.05 -17.21 -9.55
C ALA A 19 42.11 -18.34 -9.07
N GLU A 20 42.19 -18.77 -7.80
CA GLU A 20 41.52 -20.01 -7.35
C GLU A 20 40.56 -19.87 -6.14
N SER A 21 40.06 -18.66 -5.79
CA SER A 21 39.04 -18.57 -4.71
C SER A 21 38.06 -17.39 -4.71
N VAL A 22 37.78 -16.75 -5.86
CA VAL A 22 36.61 -15.84 -5.97
C VAL A 22 35.68 -16.28 -7.09
N SER A 23 35.48 -17.58 -7.20
CA SER A 23 34.29 -18.19 -7.78
C SER A 23 33.27 -18.41 -6.66
N ASP A 24 32.81 -17.34 -6.01
CA ASP A 24 31.71 -17.44 -5.03
C ASP A 24 30.93 -16.12 -4.86
N LEU A 25 30.29 -15.67 -5.95
CA LEU A 25 28.91 -15.16 -5.87
C LEU A 25 28.19 -15.17 -7.23
N HIS A 26 28.40 -16.22 -8.03
CA HIS A 26 27.33 -16.65 -8.92
C HIS A 26 26.68 -17.84 -8.24
N VAL A 27 25.70 -17.55 -7.39
CA VAL A 27 24.63 -18.51 -7.14
C VAL A 27 23.89 -18.64 -8.48
N GLU A 28 24.41 -19.51 -9.36
CA GLU A 28 23.58 -20.14 -10.38
C GLU A 28 22.55 -21.00 -9.63
N THR A 29 21.43 -20.35 -9.32
CA THR A 29 20.16 -20.99 -8.98
C THR A 29 19.61 -21.62 -10.25
N ASP A 30 20.31 -22.63 -10.77
CA ASP A 30 19.86 -23.43 -11.92
C ASP A 30 19.17 -24.74 -11.49
N ALA A 31 19.05 -24.98 -10.17
CA ALA A 31 18.29 -26.12 -9.64
C ALA A 31 17.27 -25.76 -8.54
N SER A 32 17.11 -24.47 -8.20
CA SER A 32 16.06 -24.10 -7.25
C SER A 32 14.70 -24.18 -7.97
N SER A 33 13.79 -25.01 -7.44
CA SER A 33 12.42 -25.12 -7.96
C SER A 33 11.59 -23.85 -7.74
N VAL A 34 12.17 -22.86 -7.06
CA VAL A 34 11.58 -21.56 -6.76
C VAL A 34 11.82 -20.60 -7.92
N ILE A 35 10.74 -20.09 -8.50
CA ILE A 35 10.77 -19.18 -9.65
C ILE A 35 11.02 -17.75 -9.17
N GLN A 36 11.97 -17.04 -9.77
CA GLN A 36 12.23 -15.63 -9.43
C GLN A 36 11.37 -14.69 -10.29
N LEU A 37 10.46 -13.98 -9.63
CA LEU A 37 9.58 -12.99 -10.24
C LEU A 37 10.13 -11.58 -10.05
N THR A 38 9.87 -10.74 -11.04
CA THR A 38 10.29 -9.34 -11.13
C THR A 38 9.17 -8.51 -11.75
N ASP A 39 9.25 -7.18 -11.65
CA ASP A 39 8.28 -6.27 -12.28
C ASP A 39 8.05 -6.55 -13.78
N SER A 40 9.07 -7.00 -14.52
CA SER A 40 8.99 -7.20 -15.98
C SER A 40 8.43 -8.56 -16.40
N ASN A 41 8.58 -9.59 -15.56
CA ASN A 41 8.17 -10.96 -15.87
C ASN A 41 6.90 -11.38 -15.13
N PHE A 42 6.47 -10.65 -14.09
CA PHE A 42 5.38 -11.07 -13.21
C PHE A 42 4.10 -11.36 -13.98
N GLU A 43 3.58 -10.39 -14.74
CA GLU A 43 2.34 -10.59 -15.51
C GLU A 43 2.51 -11.61 -16.64
N LYS A 44 3.70 -11.66 -17.26
CA LYS A 44 3.97 -12.59 -18.36
C LYS A 44 3.93 -14.04 -17.89
N LEU A 45 4.47 -14.31 -16.71
CA LEU A 45 4.56 -15.66 -16.14
C LEU A 45 3.30 -16.04 -15.38
N THR A 46 2.79 -15.14 -14.54
CA THR A 46 1.70 -15.48 -13.62
C THR A 46 0.32 -15.33 -14.27
N GLN A 47 0.18 -14.46 -15.28
CA GLN A 47 -1.11 -14.11 -15.88
C GLN A 47 -2.16 -13.77 -14.82
N ALA A 48 -1.72 -13.18 -13.71
CA ALA A 48 -2.49 -13.05 -12.47
C ALA A 48 -3.79 -12.26 -12.68
N THR A 49 -3.79 -11.30 -13.60
CA THR A 49 -4.97 -10.47 -13.91
C THR A 49 -5.99 -11.17 -14.79
N THR A 50 -5.51 -11.92 -15.78
CA THR A 50 -6.38 -12.60 -16.77
C THR A 50 -7.04 -13.86 -16.23
N GLY A 51 -6.64 -14.33 -15.04
CA GLY A 51 -7.17 -15.56 -14.44
C GLY A 51 -6.76 -16.85 -15.16
N SER A 52 -6.06 -16.72 -16.30
CA SER A 52 -5.35 -17.79 -17.00
C SER A 52 -4.05 -18.15 -16.30
N THR A 53 -4.09 -18.34 -14.97
CA THR A 53 -2.98 -18.93 -14.20
C THR A 53 -2.63 -20.36 -14.66
N THR A 54 -3.41 -20.90 -15.61
CA THR A 54 -3.31 -22.25 -16.19
C THR A 54 -2.56 -22.31 -17.52
N GLY A 55 -1.89 -21.25 -17.97
CA GLY A 55 -1.04 -21.32 -19.15
C GLY A 55 0.31 -21.94 -18.82
N ALA A 56 0.57 -23.18 -19.24
CA ALA A 56 1.94 -23.70 -19.24
C ALA A 56 2.77 -22.83 -20.20
N PHE A 57 3.71 -22.05 -19.66
CA PHE A 57 4.57 -21.19 -20.45
C PHE A 57 6.02 -21.54 -20.16
N SER A 58 6.87 -21.53 -21.19
CA SER A 58 8.29 -21.82 -21.04
C SER A 58 9.07 -20.50 -21.02
N SER A 59 9.84 -20.28 -19.95
CA SER A 59 10.73 -19.13 -19.82
C SER A 59 12.17 -19.62 -19.92
N GLY A 60 12.80 -19.46 -21.09
CA GLY A 60 14.11 -20.05 -21.37
C GLY A 60 14.06 -21.57 -21.37
N ASN A 61 15.00 -22.25 -20.71
CA ASN A 61 15.05 -23.73 -20.61
C ASN A 61 14.16 -24.30 -19.48
N ARG A 62 13.26 -23.48 -18.90
CA ARG A 62 12.38 -23.91 -17.80
C ARG A 62 10.95 -24.07 -18.29
N SER A 63 10.37 -25.24 -18.03
CA SER A 63 8.95 -25.50 -18.23
C SER A 63 8.20 -25.14 -16.94
N HIS A 64 7.34 -24.12 -17.00
CA HIS A 64 6.44 -23.81 -15.90
C HIS A 64 5.14 -24.59 -16.05
N THR A 65 4.57 -25.02 -14.93
CA THR A 65 3.35 -25.82 -14.99
C THR A 65 2.15 -24.90 -15.10
N ALA A 66 1.15 -25.31 -15.86
CA ALA A 66 -0.18 -24.72 -15.83
C ALA A 66 -0.76 -24.89 -14.40
N GLY A 67 -0.83 -23.81 -13.61
CA GLY A 67 -1.29 -23.95 -12.23
C GLY A 67 -1.22 -22.68 -11.39
N PRO A 68 -1.89 -22.67 -10.23
CA PRO A 68 -1.88 -21.53 -9.32
C PRO A 68 -0.46 -21.17 -8.87
N TRP A 69 -0.30 -19.92 -8.45
CA TRP A 69 1.00 -19.37 -8.06
C TRP A 69 1.02 -19.10 -6.57
N PHE A 70 2.07 -19.55 -5.89
CA PHE A 70 2.34 -19.19 -4.50
C PHE A 70 3.58 -18.29 -4.45
N VAL A 71 3.38 -17.01 -4.18
CA VAL A 71 4.41 -15.98 -4.28
C VAL A 71 4.82 -15.49 -2.88
N LYS A 72 6.12 -15.53 -2.60
CA LYS A 72 6.73 -14.94 -1.41
C LYS A 72 7.33 -13.58 -1.77
N PHE A 73 6.74 -12.53 -1.20
CA PHE A 73 7.29 -11.18 -1.23
C PHE A 73 8.29 -11.03 -0.09
N TYR A 74 9.56 -10.81 -0.43
CA TYR A 74 10.65 -10.73 0.53
C TYR A 74 11.53 -9.49 0.32
N ALA A 75 12.42 -9.26 1.28
CA ALA A 75 13.52 -8.30 1.17
C ALA A 75 14.83 -8.99 1.60
N PRO A 76 15.97 -8.71 0.95
CA PRO A 76 17.23 -9.44 1.18
C PRO A 76 17.79 -9.25 2.61
N TRP A 77 17.54 -8.11 3.21
CA TRP A 77 17.97 -7.77 4.58
C TRP A 77 17.05 -8.35 5.67
N CYS A 78 15.87 -8.87 5.33
CA CYS A 78 14.91 -9.37 6.33
C CYS A 78 15.33 -10.73 6.89
N SER A 79 15.64 -10.77 8.20
CA SER A 79 16.04 -12.00 8.89
C SER A 79 14.97 -13.11 8.83
N HIS A 80 13.70 -12.76 9.06
CA HIS A 80 12.58 -13.71 8.98
C HIS A 80 12.42 -14.33 7.57
N CYS A 81 12.74 -13.58 6.51
CA CYS A 81 12.73 -14.11 5.15
C CYS A 81 13.84 -15.14 4.93
N ARG A 82 15.05 -14.86 5.43
CA ARG A 82 16.20 -15.77 5.32
C ARG A 82 15.98 -17.08 6.08
N HIS A 83 15.42 -17.02 7.29
CA HIS A 83 15.10 -18.23 8.06
C HIS A 83 14.04 -19.11 7.37
N MET A 84 13.13 -18.50 6.61
CA MET A 84 12.06 -19.21 5.90
C MET A 84 12.53 -19.81 4.55
N ALA A 85 13.61 -19.27 3.94
CA ALA A 85 14.12 -19.70 2.65
C ALA A 85 14.26 -21.23 2.49
N PRO A 86 14.88 -22.00 3.43
CA PRO A 86 15.01 -23.45 3.27
C PRO A 86 13.66 -24.20 3.29
N ALA A 87 12.69 -23.74 4.08
CA ALA A 87 11.34 -24.32 4.08
C ALA A 87 10.61 -24.02 2.77
N TRP A 88 10.80 -22.82 2.23
CA TRP A 88 10.21 -22.40 0.96
C TRP A 88 10.74 -23.19 -0.24
N GLU A 89 12.04 -23.49 -0.27
CA GLU A 89 12.65 -24.33 -1.31
C GLU A 89 12.19 -25.79 -1.23
N ARG A 90 11.94 -26.32 -0.03
CA ARG A 90 11.32 -27.65 0.14
C ARG A 90 9.89 -27.65 -0.40
N LEU A 91 9.10 -26.64 -0.05
CA LEU A 91 7.73 -26.47 -0.55
C LEU A 91 7.67 -26.45 -2.08
N ALA A 92 8.58 -25.70 -2.72
CA ALA A 92 8.67 -25.63 -4.18
C ALA A 92 8.95 -26.97 -4.85
N ARG A 93 9.72 -27.85 -4.17
CA ARG A 93 9.97 -29.21 -4.65
C ARG A 93 8.76 -30.12 -4.46
N GLU A 94 8.09 -30.03 -3.31
CA GLU A 94 6.91 -30.84 -2.99
C GLU A 94 5.72 -30.51 -3.90
N LEU A 95 5.51 -29.23 -4.23
CA LEU A 95 4.39 -28.78 -5.04
C LEU A 95 4.71 -28.71 -6.54
N LYS A 96 5.89 -29.19 -6.96
CA LYS A 96 6.32 -29.17 -8.36
C LYS A 96 5.28 -29.89 -9.23
N GLY A 97 4.79 -29.20 -10.25
CA GLY A 97 3.77 -29.74 -11.16
C GLY A 97 2.32 -29.49 -10.72
N VAL A 98 2.08 -28.98 -9.51
CA VAL A 98 0.73 -28.66 -9.02
C VAL A 98 0.58 -27.16 -8.75
N VAL A 99 1.57 -26.56 -8.08
CA VAL A 99 1.58 -25.14 -7.73
C VAL A 99 2.94 -24.56 -8.12
N ASN A 100 2.93 -23.42 -8.81
CA ASN A 100 4.15 -22.67 -9.11
C ASN A 100 4.57 -21.88 -7.88
N VAL A 101 5.69 -22.26 -7.25
CA VAL A 101 6.23 -21.55 -6.09
C VAL A 101 7.26 -20.52 -6.56
N ALA A 102 7.11 -19.28 -6.10
CA ALA A 102 7.90 -18.16 -6.58
C ALA A 102 8.35 -17.21 -5.47
N ASP A 103 9.47 -16.55 -5.72
CA ASP A 103 10.04 -15.50 -4.89
C ASP A 103 10.03 -14.18 -5.66
N LEU A 104 9.70 -13.09 -4.97
CA LEU A 104 9.76 -11.75 -5.51
C LEU A 104 10.43 -10.80 -4.52
N ASP A 105 11.55 -10.23 -4.93
CA ASP A 105 12.23 -9.18 -4.15
C ASP A 105 11.47 -7.86 -4.32
N ALA A 106 10.69 -7.52 -3.29
CA ALA A 106 9.86 -6.32 -3.28
C ALA A 106 10.68 -5.03 -3.24
N THR A 107 11.97 -5.10 -2.87
CA THR A 107 12.88 -3.94 -2.88
C THR A 107 13.35 -3.59 -4.29
N ARG A 108 13.43 -4.60 -5.18
CA ARG A 108 13.80 -4.43 -6.59
C ARG A 108 12.59 -4.34 -7.52
N SER A 109 11.42 -4.79 -7.07
CA SER A 109 10.17 -4.82 -7.84
C SER A 109 9.07 -3.98 -7.16
N PRO A 110 9.25 -2.64 -7.06
CA PRO A 110 8.34 -1.76 -6.33
C PRO A 110 6.97 -1.65 -6.98
N ASN A 111 6.85 -1.84 -8.30
CA ASN A 111 5.57 -1.70 -8.99
C ASN A 111 4.62 -2.85 -8.60
N VAL A 112 5.11 -4.09 -8.66
CA VAL A 112 4.33 -5.26 -8.21
C VAL A 112 4.10 -5.19 -6.70
N ALA A 113 5.10 -4.81 -5.91
CA ALA A 113 4.92 -4.67 -4.46
C ALA A 113 3.85 -3.64 -4.09
N LYS A 114 3.84 -2.46 -4.74
CA LYS A 114 2.82 -1.42 -4.54
C LYS A 114 1.44 -1.92 -4.97
N ARG A 115 1.36 -2.55 -6.14
CA ARG A 115 0.13 -3.09 -6.71
C ARG A 115 -0.54 -4.10 -5.78
N PHE A 116 0.24 -5.03 -5.21
CA PHE A 116 -0.27 -6.03 -4.26
C PHE A 116 -0.38 -5.50 -2.82
N GLY A 117 -0.10 -4.22 -2.58
CA GLY A 117 -0.24 -3.58 -1.28
C GLY A 117 0.69 -4.15 -0.21
N ILE A 118 1.90 -4.57 -0.58
CA ILE A 118 2.87 -5.19 0.33
C ILE A 118 3.42 -4.14 1.29
N LYS A 119 3.14 -4.31 2.59
CA LYS A 119 3.58 -3.39 3.66
C LYS A 119 4.64 -3.97 4.59
N GLY A 120 4.92 -5.27 4.49
CA GLY A 120 5.86 -5.96 5.38
C GLY A 120 6.34 -7.30 4.81
N TYR A 121 7.38 -7.87 5.43
CA TYR A 121 8.06 -9.05 4.94
C TYR A 121 8.22 -10.13 6.03
N PRO A 122 8.14 -11.43 5.69
CA PRO A 122 7.67 -11.97 4.41
C PRO A 122 6.14 -11.89 4.31
N THR A 123 5.64 -11.50 3.14
CA THR A 123 4.20 -11.60 2.80
C THR A 123 4.01 -12.71 1.77
N LEU A 124 3.10 -13.65 2.05
CA LEU A 124 2.83 -14.80 1.18
C LEU A 124 1.45 -14.66 0.57
N ILE A 125 1.38 -14.73 -0.76
CA ILE A 125 0.14 -14.56 -1.51
C ILE A 125 -0.01 -15.74 -2.46
N PHE A 126 -1.14 -16.44 -2.33
CA PHE A 126 -1.55 -17.46 -3.27
C PHE A 126 -2.49 -16.86 -4.31
N ILE A 127 -2.22 -17.11 -5.59
CA ILE A 127 -2.94 -16.55 -6.72
C ILE A 127 -3.54 -17.70 -7.51
N ASP A 128 -4.86 -17.71 -7.62
CA ASP A 128 -5.60 -18.67 -8.41
C ASP A 128 -6.77 -17.98 -9.12
N LYS A 129 -6.93 -18.23 -10.42
CA LYS A 129 -8.08 -17.77 -11.22
C LYS A 129 -8.43 -16.28 -11.05
N GLY A 130 -7.43 -15.42 -11.03
CA GLY A 130 -7.63 -13.96 -10.92
C GLY A 130 -7.97 -13.48 -9.51
N ARG A 131 -7.87 -14.35 -8.52
CA ARG A 131 -8.07 -14.05 -7.10
C ARG A 131 -6.77 -14.24 -6.35
N MET A 132 -6.55 -13.39 -5.36
CA MET A 132 -5.44 -13.51 -4.43
C MET A 132 -5.93 -13.83 -3.02
N TYR A 133 -5.20 -14.73 -2.38
CA TYR A 133 -5.45 -15.25 -1.04
C TYR A 133 -4.21 -14.96 -0.20
N VAL A 134 -4.32 -14.03 0.73
CA VAL A 134 -3.21 -13.65 1.61
C VAL A 134 -3.13 -14.66 2.74
N TYR A 135 -1.95 -15.25 2.94
CA TYR A 135 -1.71 -16.11 4.10
C TYR A 135 -1.62 -15.25 5.37
N LYS A 136 -2.66 -15.30 6.21
CA LYS A 136 -2.81 -14.39 7.37
C LYS A 136 -2.15 -14.86 8.66
N GLY A 137 -1.63 -16.08 8.75
CA GLY A 137 -0.87 -16.50 9.93
C GLY A 137 -0.87 -18.00 10.19
N GLY A 138 0.13 -18.41 10.96
CA GLY A 138 0.47 -19.80 11.29
C GLY A 138 1.99 -19.97 11.30
N GLU A 139 2.45 -21.18 11.62
CA GLU A 139 3.85 -21.55 11.46
C GLU A 139 4.22 -21.56 9.97
N ARG A 140 5.36 -20.97 9.63
CA ARG A 140 5.89 -20.93 8.25
C ARG A 140 6.73 -22.18 7.94
N THR A 141 6.22 -23.33 8.36
CA THR A 141 6.78 -24.65 8.08
C THR A 141 6.31 -25.14 6.73
N THR A 142 7.06 -26.06 6.11
CA THR A 142 6.75 -26.59 4.78
C THR A 142 5.35 -27.21 4.75
N GLU A 143 5.01 -27.98 5.79
CA GLU A 143 3.77 -28.75 5.89
C GLU A 143 2.54 -27.85 5.95
N ARG A 144 2.61 -26.75 6.73
CA ARG A 144 1.51 -25.79 6.82
C ARG A 144 1.31 -25.00 5.54
N LEU A 145 2.41 -24.64 4.87
CA LEU A 145 2.35 -23.94 3.60
C LEU A 145 1.83 -24.85 2.48
N ALA A 146 2.18 -26.14 2.49
CA ALA A 146 1.68 -27.14 1.56
C ALA A 146 0.17 -27.38 1.77
N ALA A 147 -0.28 -27.53 3.01
CA ALA A 147 -1.70 -27.66 3.34
C ALA A 147 -2.51 -26.44 2.85
N PHE A 148 -1.97 -25.23 3.07
CA PHE A 148 -2.58 -24.00 2.57
C PHE A 148 -2.71 -23.97 1.05
N ALA A 149 -1.61 -24.27 0.33
CA ALA A 149 -1.56 -24.21 -1.13
C ALA A 149 -2.44 -25.27 -1.82
N THR A 150 -2.67 -26.41 -1.17
CA THR A 150 -3.43 -27.53 -1.77
C THR A 150 -4.94 -27.41 -1.53
N SER A 151 -5.39 -26.94 -0.36
CA SER A 151 -6.82 -26.98 -0.05
C SER A 151 -7.34 -25.84 0.84
N GLU A 152 -6.54 -25.29 1.75
CA GLU A 152 -7.07 -24.33 2.73
C GLU A 152 -7.25 -22.92 2.17
N TYR A 153 -6.52 -22.55 1.10
CA TYR A 153 -6.64 -21.21 0.50
C TYR A 153 -8.09 -20.87 0.12
N GLN A 154 -8.87 -21.85 -0.34
CA GLN A 154 -10.27 -21.66 -0.73
C GLN A 154 -11.18 -21.22 0.42
N LYS A 155 -10.82 -21.55 1.67
CA LYS A 155 -11.55 -21.15 2.88
C LYS A 155 -11.18 -19.74 3.35
N THR A 156 -10.12 -19.16 2.81
CA THR A 156 -9.62 -17.84 3.20
C THR A 156 -10.34 -16.74 2.42
N ILE A 157 -10.49 -15.58 3.04
CA ILE A 157 -11.05 -14.39 2.38
C ILE A 157 -10.18 -14.06 1.16
N SER A 158 -10.79 -14.14 -0.03
CA SER A 158 -10.14 -13.82 -1.29
C SER A 158 -10.43 -12.40 -1.72
N THR A 159 -9.46 -11.79 -2.36
CA THR A 159 -9.58 -10.46 -2.99
C THR A 159 -9.29 -10.59 -4.49
N ALA A 160 -9.88 -9.74 -5.32
CA ALA A 160 -9.54 -9.72 -6.74
C ALA A 160 -8.08 -9.30 -6.91
N VAL A 161 -7.36 -9.94 -7.85
CA VAL A 161 -6.00 -9.51 -8.18
C VAL A 161 -6.07 -8.08 -8.71
N PRO A 162 -5.34 -7.13 -8.11
CA PRO A 162 -5.31 -5.75 -8.57
C PRO A 162 -4.80 -5.69 -10.01
N ALA A 163 -5.32 -4.79 -10.84
CA ALA A 163 -4.87 -4.63 -12.22
C ALA A 163 -3.39 -4.19 -12.29
N PRO A 164 -2.63 -4.54 -13.34
CA PRO A 164 -1.26 -4.07 -13.52
C PRO A 164 -1.25 -2.54 -13.57
N LEU A 165 -0.21 -1.94 -12.97
CA LEU A 165 0.01 -0.49 -13.02
C LEU A 165 0.38 -0.10 -14.45
N THR A 166 -0.65 0.06 -15.28
CA THR A 166 -0.52 0.67 -16.60
C THR A 166 -0.40 2.18 -16.41
N TYR A 167 0.27 2.87 -17.34
CA TYR A 167 0.41 4.33 -17.28
C TYR A 167 -0.94 5.03 -17.15
N LEU A 168 -1.95 4.52 -17.87
CA LEU A 168 -3.33 4.99 -17.81
C LEU A 168 -3.96 4.70 -16.45
N GLY A 169 -3.71 3.53 -15.85
CA GLY A 169 -4.14 3.20 -14.49
C GLY A 169 -3.50 4.08 -13.41
N VAL A 170 -2.21 4.38 -13.52
CA VAL A 170 -1.51 5.30 -12.60
C VAL A 170 -2.04 6.72 -12.73
N LEU A 171 -2.31 7.17 -13.96
CA LEU A 171 -2.92 8.48 -14.22
C LEU A 171 -4.34 8.52 -13.66
N VAL A 172 -5.13 7.47 -13.86
CA VAL A 172 -6.50 7.35 -13.32
C VAL A 172 -6.47 7.31 -11.79
N ASP A 173 -5.54 6.60 -11.14
CA ASP A 173 -5.39 6.61 -9.69
C ASP A 173 -5.02 8.00 -9.16
N PHE A 174 -4.13 8.73 -9.84
CA PHE A 174 -3.80 10.12 -9.49
C PHE A 174 -5.03 11.03 -9.62
N MET A 175 -5.80 10.87 -10.70
CA MET A 175 -7.03 11.63 -10.93
C MET A 175 -8.12 11.27 -9.92
N ILE A 176 -8.35 9.98 -9.63
CA ILE A 176 -9.33 9.50 -8.65
C ILE A 176 -8.95 9.96 -7.24
N THR A 177 -7.68 9.83 -6.85
CA THR A 177 -7.20 10.30 -5.55
C THR A 177 -7.36 11.81 -5.43
N GLY A 178 -7.05 12.56 -6.49
CA GLY A 178 -7.29 14.00 -6.55
C GLY A 178 -8.78 14.36 -6.43
N VAL A 179 -9.66 13.63 -7.11
CA VAL A 179 -11.11 13.81 -7.03
C VAL A 179 -11.66 13.46 -5.65
N GLN A 180 -11.17 12.39 -5.02
CA GLN A 180 -11.60 11.99 -3.67
C GLN A 180 -11.23 13.02 -2.61
N GLU A 181 -10.03 13.62 -2.71
CA GLU A 181 -9.63 14.66 -1.77
C GLU A 181 -10.41 15.97 -2.02
N ALA A 182 -10.64 16.33 -3.29
CA ALA A 182 -11.49 17.46 -3.65
C ALA A 182 -12.94 17.28 -3.18
N GLN A 183 -13.52 16.09 -3.33
CA GLN A 183 -14.85 15.74 -2.82
C GLN A 183 -14.91 15.85 -1.29
N ARG A 184 -13.87 15.37 -0.58
CA ARG A 184 -13.81 15.46 0.88
C ARG A 184 -13.78 16.91 1.36
N ILE A 185 -12.98 17.76 0.69
CA ILE A 185 -12.89 19.19 0.99
C ILE A 185 -14.24 19.86 0.67
N TYR A 186 -14.87 19.50 -0.45
CA TYR A 186 -16.18 20.04 -0.82
C TYR A 186 -17.25 19.65 0.20
N ASP A 187 -17.32 18.39 0.64
CA ASP A 187 -18.28 17.96 1.65
C ASP A 187 -18.08 18.66 3.00
N VAL A 188 -16.84 18.81 3.45
CA VAL A 188 -16.53 19.52 4.70
C VAL A 188 -16.90 21.01 4.58
N ALA A 189 -16.56 21.65 3.46
CA ALA A 189 -16.88 23.04 3.20
C ALA A 189 -18.40 23.26 3.08
N PHE A 190 -19.10 22.40 2.35
CA PHE A 190 -20.53 22.50 2.09
C PHE A 190 -21.36 22.19 3.34
N ARG A 191 -20.98 21.16 4.10
CA ARG A 191 -21.63 20.83 5.38
C ARG A 191 -21.34 21.89 6.43
N GLY A 192 -20.12 22.44 6.44
CA GLY A 192 -19.76 23.58 7.29
C GLY A 192 -20.59 24.82 6.97
N PHE A 193 -20.74 25.15 5.69
CA PHE A 193 -21.57 26.26 5.23
C PHE A 193 -23.04 26.10 5.64
N PHE A 194 -23.61 24.91 5.47
CA PHE A 194 -24.99 24.63 5.88
C PHE A 194 -25.20 24.76 7.38
N VAL A 195 -24.25 24.29 8.19
CA VAL A 195 -24.31 24.40 9.65
C VAL A 195 -24.24 25.88 10.06
N VAL A 196 -23.23 26.63 9.57
CA VAL A 196 -23.08 28.06 9.89
C VAL A 196 -24.31 28.86 9.46
N SER A 197 -24.81 28.64 8.24
CA SER A 197 -26.01 29.30 7.72
C SER A 197 -27.24 28.99 8.57
N SER A 198 -27.41 27.75 9.03
CA SER A 198 -28.55 27.35 9.87
C SER A 198 -28.49 27.99 11.25
N PHE A 199 -27.31 28.04 11.88
CA PHE A 199 -27.12 28.70 13.17
C PHE A 199 -27.35 30.21 13.08
N SER A 200 -26.89 30.87 12.01
CA SER A 200 -27.15 32.30 11.78
C SER A 200 -28.64 32.60 11.62
N LEU A 201 -29.38 31.77 10.89
CA LEU A 201 -30.82 31.91 10.71
C LEU A 201 -31.59 31.74 12.03
N LEU A 202 -31.25 30.73 12.82
CA LEU A 202 -31.87 30.49 14.13
C LEU A 202 -31.58 31.63 15.11
N LEU A 203 -30.33 32.07 15.20
CA LEU A 203 -29.95 33.17 16.10
C LEU A 203 -30.67 34.47 15.70
N GLY A 204 -30.77 34.76 14.40
CA GLY A 204 -31.53 35.90 13.88
C GLY A 204 -33.01 35.84 14.24
N LEU A 205 -33.64 34.68 14.11
CA LEU A 205 -35.06 34.46 14.47
C LEU A 205 -35.30 34.69 15.97
N VAL A 206 -34.42 34.18 16.83
CA VAL A 206 -34.53 34.33 18.29
C VAL A 206 -34.36 35.79 18.70
N ILE A 207 -33.34 36.48 18.18
CA ILE A 207 -33.11 37.91 18.46
C ILE A 207 -34.31 38.75 17.99
N GLY A 208 -34.85 38.45 16.80
CA GLY A 208 -36.03 39.12 16.28
C GLY A 208 -37.26 38.94 17.18
N MET A 209 -37.52 37.73 17.66
CA MET A 209 -38.61 37.45 18.59
C MET A 209 -38.46 38.22 19.90
N ILE A 210 -37.26 38.27 20.47
CA ILE A 210 -36.98 39.02 21.71
C ILE A 210 -37.22 40.52 21.49
N CYS A 211 -36.74 41.10 20.39
CA CYS A 211 -36.99 42.49 20.05
C CYS A 211 -38.49 42.79 19.91
N CYS A 212 -39.24 41.90 19.25
CA CYS A 212 -40.68 42.07 19.07
C CYS A 212 -41.41 42.12 20.43
N VAL A 213 -41.06 41.20 21.34
CA VAL A 213 -41.62 41.19 22.71
C VAL A 213 -41.31 42.50 23.44
N ILE A 214 -40.06 42.99 23.40
CA ILE A 214 -39.67 44.25 24.06
C ILE A 214 -40.44 45.45 23.50
N LEU A 215 -40.62 45.52 22.17
CA LEU A 215 -41.32 46.62 21.52
C LEU A 215 -42.83 46.61 21.81
N LEU A 216 -43.44 45.42 21.88
CA LEU A 216 -44.86 45.26 22.24
C LEU A 216 -45.11 45.46 23.74
N SER A 217 -44.09 45.29 24.57
CA SER A 217 -44.17 45.49 26.02
C SER A 217 -44.00 46.94 26.45
N LYS A 218 -43.63 47.87 25.54
CA LYS A 218 -43.45 49.28 25.88
C LYS A 218 -44.83 49.91 26.22
N PRO A 219 -45.06 50.33 27.48
CA PRO A 219 -46.32 50.98 27.83
C PRO A 219 -46.41 52.35 27.12
N ALA A 220 -47.58 52.66 26.57
CA ALA A 220 -47.82 53.90 25.83
C ALA A 220 -47.52 55.12 26.73
N THR A 221 -46.50 55.90 26.38
CA THR A 221 -46.18 57.13 27.12
C THR A 221 -47.27 58.17 26.85
N PRO A 222 -47.92 58.72 27.89
CA PRO A 222 -48.92 59.76 27.72
C PRO A 222 -48.26 61.07 27.25
N ALA A 223 -48.87 61.73 26.28
CA ALA A 223 -48.40 62.98 25.69
C ALA A 223 -48.23 64.09 26.75
N THR A 224 -47.04 64.68 26.83
CA THR A 224 -46.72 65.76 27.77
C THR A 224 -47.27 67.11 27.28
N VAL A 225 -48.25 67.65 28.01
CA VAL A 225 -48.75 69.02 27.87
C VAL A 225 -47.73 70.02 28.46
N GLY A 226 -47.42 71.07 27.69
CA GLY A 226 -46.38 72.07 27.97
C GLY A 226 -46.63 72.94 29.22
N LYS A 227 -45.53 73.46 29.79
CA LYS A 227 -45.54 74.33 30.98
C LYS A 227 -45.05 75.74 30.62
N PRO A 228 -45.73 76.82 31.05
CA PRO A 228 -45.38 78.18 30.66
C PRO A 228 -44.22 78.76 31.46
N THR A 229 -43.40 79.53 30.74
CA THR A 229 -42.26 80.33 31.18
C THR A 229 -42.67 81.33 32.25
N LYS A 230 -41.98 81.36 33.40
CA LYS A 230 -42.06 82.47 34.36
C LYS A 230 -40.74 83.22 34.44
N ILE A 231 -40.86 84.51 34.19
CA ILE A 231 -39.82 85.55 34.17
C ILE A 231 -39.37 85.85 35.61
N SER A 232 -38.05 85.93 35.78
CA SER A 232 -37.35 86.27 37.03
C SER A 232 -37.45 87.77 37.32
N ALA A 233 -37.88 88.13 38.53
CA ALA A 233 -37.73 89.48 39.08
C ALA A 233 -36.75 89.43 40.26
N ARG A 234 -35.59 90.06 40.06
CA ARG A 234 -34.50 90.30 41.02
C ARG A 234 -34.81 91.60 41.78
N LYS A 235 -34.68 91.62 43.11
CA LYS A 235 -34.59 92.87 43.87
C LYS A 235 -33.52 92.76 44.95
N GLN A 236 -32.59 93.71 44.90
CA GLN A 236 -31.64 94.14 45.95
C GLN A 236 -32.45 94.61 47.20
N ASP A 237 -31.98 94.57 48.44
CA ASP A 237 -30.68 94.90 49.02
C ASP A 237 -30.39 94.03 50.26
#